data_AF-A0A084VU75-F1
#
_entry.id   AF-A0A084VU75-F1
#
_cell.length_a   1.000
_cell.length_b   1.000
_cell.length_c   1.000
_cell.angle_alpha   90.00
_cell.angle_beta   90.00
_cell.angle_gamma   90.00
#
_symmetry.space_group_name_H-M   'P 1'
#
loop_
_entity.id
_entity.type
_entity.pdbx_description
1 polymer ?
#
loop_
_entity_poly.entity_id
_entity_poly.type
_entity_poly.pdbx_seq_one_letter_code
_entity_poly.pdbx_strand_id
1 'polypeptide(L)'
;MAEFHNKPKSKVVGIEPTVLHPTHDNLHWASRDLTIQLLPSHYTTGQLILRCLAEVGTIYSEVSQAPLESSRKEPIPERGECG
;
A
#
# COMPACT_ATOMS: atom_id res chain seq x y z
N MET A 1 21.21 -29.25 -9.70
CA MET A 1 20.02 -28.55 -9.19
C MET A 1 20.40 -27.10 -8.99
N ALA A 2 19.78 -26.16 -9.71
CA ALA A 2 20.04 -24.73 -9.56
C ALA A 2 18.94 -24.11 -8.69
N GLU A 3 19.33 -23.63 -7.52
CA GLU A 3 18.43 -22.96 -6.57
C GLU A 3 18.21 -21.53 -7.05
N PHE A 4 17.08 -21.30 -7.73
CA PHE A 4 16.67 -19.96 -8.15
C PHE A 4 16.27 -19.15 -6.92
N HIS A 5 17.26 -18.49 -6.33
CA HIS A 5 17.02 -17.42 -5.38
C HIS A 5 16.42 -16.23 -6.14
N ASN A 6 15.09 -16.25 -6.32
CA ASN A 6 14.35 -15.10 -6.82
C ASN A 6 14.34 -14.04 -5.71
N LYS A 7 15.43 -13.27 -5.62
CA LYS A 7 15.47 -12.06 -4.80
C LYS A 7 14.51 -11.08 -5.51
N PRO A 8 13.38 -10.67 -4.90
CA PRO A 8 12.47 -9.74 -5.54
C PRO A 8 13.26 -8.46 -5.80
N LYS A 9 13.47 -8.12 -7.08
CA LYS A 9 14.06 -6.83 -7.46
C LYS A 9 13.08 -5.77 -6.98
N SER A 10 13.44 -5.05 -5.93
CA SER A 10 12.68 -3.90 -5.45
C SER A 10 12.63 -2.86 -6.58
N LYS A 11 11.53 -2.85 -7.35
CA LYS A 11 11.22 -1.73 -8.22
C LYS A 11 10.90 -0.57 -7.29
N VAL A 12 11.67 0.51 -7.36
CA VAL A 12 11.37 1.73 -6.59
C VAL A 12 9.98 2.22 -7.00
N VAL A 13 9.04 2.12 -6.07
CA VAL A 13 7.66 2.61 -6.21
C VAL A 13 7.66 4.04 -5.71
N GLY A 14 7.15 4.98 -6.53
CA GLY A 14 7.08 6.40 -6.18
C GLY A 14 8.44 7.11 -6.19
N ILE A 15 8.64 8.00 -7.16
CA ILE A 15 9.79 8.92 -7.18
C ILE A 15 9.55 10.18 -6.34
N GLU A 16 8.31 10.36 -5.89
CA GLU A 16 7.90 11.56 -5.16
C GLU A 16 8.50 11.58 -3.75
N PRO A 17 8.89 12.77 -3.26
CA PRO A 17 9.40 12.93 -1.91
C PRO A 17 8.30 12.69 -0.88
N THR A 18 8.69 12.19 0.29
CA THR A 18 7.80 12.17 1.46
C THR A 18 7.54 13.61 1.91
N VAL A 19 6.28 14.00 1.99
CA VAL A 19 5.85 15.30 2.51
C VAL A 19 5.61 15.19 4.01
N LEU A 20 6.20 16.10 4.77
CA LEU A 20 5.99 16.20 6.21
C LEU A 20 4.98 17.31 6.51
N HIS A 21 3.98 16.97 7.31
CA HIS A 21 2.89 17.86 7.68
C HIS A 21 2.95 18.13 9.19
N PRO A 22 3.16 19.38 9.62
CA PRO A 22 3.09 19.75 11.02
C PRO A 22 1.63 19.79 11.49
N THR A 23 1.38 19.37 12.73
CA THR A 23 0.11 19.60 13.42
C THR A 23 0.25 20.69 14.47
N HIS A 24 -0.87 21.21 14.97
CA HIS A 24 -0.90 22.25 16.01
C HIS A 24 -0.33 21.77 17.35
N ASP A 25 -0.28 20.45 17.58
CA ASP A 25 0.15 19.81 18.83
C ASP A 25 1.65 19.44 18.85
N ASN A 26 2.46 20.00 17.95
CA ASN A 26 3.87 19.62 17.73
C ASN A 26 4.06 18.15 17.29
N LEU A 27 3.01 17.51 16.77
CA LEU A 27 3.13 16.22 16.10
C LEU A 27 3.38 16.43 14.61
N HIS A 28 3.94 15.42 13.97
CA HIS A 28 4.14 15.38 12.53
C HIS A 28 3.50 14.13 11.97
N TRP A 29 2.85 14.26 10.82
CA TRP A 29 2.48 13.12 10.00
C TRP A 29 3.13 13.26 8.63
N ALA A 30 3.37 12.12 7.98
CA ALA A 30 4.07 12.06 6.71
C ALA A 30 3.16 11.42 5.66
N SER A 31 3.19 11.94 4.43
CA SER A 31 2.50 11.35 3.29
C SER A 31 3.45 11.16 2.12
N ARG A 32 3.21 10.11 1.33
CA ARG A 32 3.95 9.88 0.08
C ARG A 32 3.05 9.23 -0.96
N ASP A 33 3.01 9.83 -2.13
CA ASP A 33 2.30 9.30 -3.28
C ASP A 33 3.17 8.29 -4.03
N LEU A 34 2.57 7.15 -4.35
CA LEU A 34 3.25 6.00 -4.93
C LEU A 34 2.59 5.59 -6.25
N THR A 35 3.37 5.63 -7.32
CA THR A 35 2.93 5.19 -8.65
C THR A 35 3.71 3.95 -9.07
N ILE A 36 3.00 2.92 -9.53
CA ILE A 36 3.58 1.68 -10.05
C ILE A 36 2.84 1.23 -11.30
N GLN A 37 3.60 0.79 -12.30
CA GLN A 37 3.04 0.06 -13.44
C GLN A 37 2.73 -1.38 -13.03
N LEU A 38 1.46 -1.78 -13.12
CA LEU A 38 1.02 -3.12 -12.81
C LEU A 38 1.35 -4.08 -13.98
N LEU A 39 1.92 -5.24 -13.64
CA LEU A 39 2.23 -6.34 -14.55
C LEU A 39 1.54 -7.60 -14.02
N PRO A 40 1.20 -8.58 -14.88
CA PRO A 40 0.56 -9.82 -14.45
C PRO A 40 1.31 -10.55 -13.33
N SER A 41 2.65 -10.47 -13.33
CA SER A 41 3.51 -11.08 -12.31
C SER A 41 3.41 -10.43 -10.92
N HIS A 42 2.76 -9.28 -10.77
CA HIS A 42 2.56 -8.64 -9.46
C HIS A 42 1.33 -9.19 -8.72
N TYR A 43 0.45 -9.88 -9.43
CA TYR A 43 -0.73 -10.48 -8.82
C TYR A 43 -0.37 -11.84 -8.24
N THR A 44 -0.73 -12.04 -6.97
CA THR A 44 -0.67 -13.37 -6.32
C THR A 44 -2.10 -13.88 -6.24
N THR A 45 -2.39 -14.97 -6.96
CA THR A 45 -3.75 -15.56 -6.99
C THR A 45 -4.83 -14.55 -7.44
N GLY A 46 -4.49 -13.69 -8.40
CA GLY A 46 -5.41 -12.66 -8.91
C GLY A 46 -5.60 -11.45 -7.99
N GLN A 47 -4.92 -11.41 -6.83
CA GLN A 47 -4.95 -10.29 -5.90
C GLN A 47 -3.66 -9.49 -5.97
N LEU A 48 -3.79 -8.18 -5.88
CA LEU A 48 -2.67 -7.28 -5.70
C LEU A 48 -2.57 -6.93 -4.21
N ILE A 49 -1.41 -7.13 -3.61
CA ILE A 49 -1.18 -6.81 -2.19
C ILE A 49 -0.19 -5.66 -2.12
N LEU A 50 -0.59 -4.54 -1.54
CA LEU A 50 0.32 -3.45 -1.22
C LEU A 50 0.96 -3.75 0.13
N ARG A 51 2.29 -3.84 0.15
CA ARG A 51 3.08 -3.95 1.38
C ARG A 51 3.86 -2.66 1.55
N CYS A 52 3.60 -1.96 2.66
CA CYS A 52 4.35 -0.79 3.07
C CYS A 52 5.26 -1.16 4.24
N LEU A 53 6.53 -0.75 4.17
CA LEU A 53 7.46 -0.80 5.29
C LEU A 53 7.77 0.66 5.65
N ALA A 54 7.36 1.06 6.85
CA ALA A 54 7.69 2.36 7.41
C ALA A 54 8.90 2.20 8.33
N GLU A 55 9.98 2.96 8.06
CA GLU A 55 11.20 2.97 8.86
C GLU A 55 11.46 4.39 9.36
N VAL A 56 11.61 4.55 10.68
CA VAL A 56 11.95 5.83 11.31
C VAL A 56 13.28 5.66 12.04
N GLY A 57 14.35 6.19 11.45
CA GLY A 57 15.71 6.01 11.93
C GLY A 57 16.10 4.53 11.99
N THR A 58 16.71 4.09 13.09
CA THR A 58 17.08 2.69 13.34
C THR A 58 16.23 2.04 14.44
N ILE A 59 15.24 2.74 14.97
CA ILE A 59 14.55 2.39 16.22
C ILE A 59 13.10 1.92 16.01
N TYR A 60 12.50 2.26 14.88
CA TYR A 60 11.11 1.90 14.58
C TYR A 60 10.98 1.41 13.15
N SER A 61 10.45 0.20 13.01
CA SER A 61 10.09 -0.39 11.72
C SER A 61 8.74 -1.08 11.84
N GLU A 62 7.79 -0.71 10.99
CA GLU A 62 6.49 -1.35 10.95
C GLU A 62 6.15 -1.79 9.52
N VAL A 63 5.60 -2.99 9.39
CA VAL A 63 5.11 -3.51 8.13
C VAL A 63 3.59 -3.50 8.15
N SER A 64 2.99 -2.85 7.16
CA SER A 64 1.56 -2.90 6.90
C SER A 64 1.30 -3.53 5.53
N GLN A 65 0.25 -4.36 5.44
CA GLN A 65 -0.17 -5.03 4.21
C GLN A 65 -1.65 -4.82 3.98
N ALA A 66 -2.01 -4.40 2.76
CA ALA A 66 -3.39 -4.16 2.37
C ALA A 66 -3.66 -4.81 0.99
N PRO A 67 -4.66 -5.70 0.87
CA PRO A 67 -5.16 -6.13 -0.42
C PRO A 67 -5.76 -4.93 -1.18
N LEU A 68 -5.29 -4.71 -2.40
CA LEU A 68 -5.88 -3.77 -3.35
C LEU A 68 -6.95 -4.53 -4.14
N GLU A 69 -8.04 -4.92 -3.46
CA GLU A 69 -9.17 -5.51 -4.16
C GLU A 69 -9.80 -4.45 -5.08
N SER A 70 -10.11 -4.83 -6.32
CA SER A 70 -10.92 -4.02 -7.24
C SER A 70 -12.40 -3.95 -6.83
N SER A 71 -12.75 -4.48 -5.66
CA SER A 71 -14.10 -4.51 -5.15
C SER A 71 -14.46 -3.14 -4.58
N ARG A 72 -14.78 -2.21 -5.49
CA ARG A 72 -15.91 -1.31 -5.29
C ARG A 72 -17.13 -2.20 -5.08
N LYS A 73 -17.27 -2.77 -3.88
CA LYS A 73 -18.59 -3.17 -3.41
C LYS A 73 -19.31 -1.85 -3.27
N GLU A 74 -20.08 -1.48 -4.30
CA GLU A 74 -21.02 -0.37 -4.21
C GLU A 74 -21.73 -0.50 -2.85
N PRO A 75 -21.79 0.57 -2.04
CA PRO A 75 -22.52 0.52 -0.79
C PRO A 75 -23.91 -0.01 -1.12
N ILE A 76 -24.33 -1.09 -0.46
CA ILE A 76 -25.66 -1.66 -0.68
C ILE A 76 -26.65 -0.56 -0.30
N PRO A 77 -27.47 -0.03 -1.22
CA PRO A 77 -28.46 0.97 -0.86
C PRO A 77 -29.39 0.36 0.20
N GLU A 78 -29.62 1.12 1.26
CA GLU A 78 -30.62 0.79 2.27
C GLU A 78 -31.95 0.48 1.56
N ARG A 79 -32.48 -0.74 1.73
CA ARG A 79 -33.82 -1.07 1.25
C ARG A 79 -34.80 -0.28 2.10
N GLY A 80 -35.21 0.89 1.61
CA GLY A 80 -36.31 1.66 2.18
C GLY A 80 -37.51 0.73 2.36
N GLU A 81 -38.05 0.72 3.59
CA GLU A 81 -39.23 -0.05 3.93
C GLU A 81 -40.37 0.38 3.00
N CYS A 82 -40.98 -0.58 2.29
CA CYS A 82 -42.24 -0.34 1.59
C CYS A 82 -43.31 -0.06 2.64
N GLY A 83 -43.70 1.21 2.77
CA GLY A 83 -44.94 1.62 3.43
C GLY A 83 -46.17 1.32 2.58
#